data_AF-A0A8S3UWF3-F1
#
_entry.id   AF-A0A8S3UWF3-F1
#
_cell.length_a   1.000
_cell.length_b   1.000
_cell.length_c   1.000
_cell.angle_alpha   90.00
_cell.angle_beta   90.00
_cell.angle_gamma   90.00
#
_symmetry.space_group_name_H-M   'P 1'
#
loop_
_entity.id
_entity.type
_entity.pdbx_description
1 polymer ?
#
loop_
_entity_poly.entity_id
_entity_poly.type
_entity_poly.pdbx_seq_one_letter_code
_entity_poly.pdbx_strand_id
1 'polypeptide(L)'
;MDELYVVTKKREKTIRELGFGYRKIWEHDFASQLKSNQRLKLFANNLDIEERLDPRLAFFGGRTDTTKLYYKVKNEEKIKYVDFTSLYPWTNKYCRYPLHHPEIITKDFEELDTYFGLCKVKILPPRHLYHAVLPYRCHGKLTFPLCRTCADTKHQGKCTHNEQERSITGTYATPEVMVAKEKGYRVLKLYEVWHFPDDTQYDKQSNSGGLFTNYVQLFLKIKQEASGFPHTVGQRKKNETTFDCIKKMKA
;
A
#
# COMPACT_ATOMS: atom_id res chain seq x y z
N MET A 1 17.11 -17.06 -23.44
CA MET A 1 16.04 -16.85 -24.44
C MET A 1 15.27 -18.14 -24.71
N ASP A 2 15.95 -19.30 -24.74
CA ASP A 2 15.32 -20.61 -24.95
C ASP A 2 14.34 -21.05 -23.86
N GLU A 3 14.57 -20.67 -22.60
CA GLU A 3 13.72 -21.10 -21.48
C GLU A 3 12.28 -20.58 -21.60
N LEU A 4 12.10 -19.29 -21.94
CA LEU A 4 10.77 -18.71 -22.16
C LEU A 4 10.03 -19.39 -23.32
N TYR A 5 10.74 -19.67 -24.41
CA TYR A 5 10.16 -20.37 -25.56
C TYR A 5 9.70 -21.79 -25.19
N VAL A 6 10.52 -22.53 -24.43
CA VAL A 6 10.18 -23.87 -23.93
C VAL A 6 8.96 -23.81 -23.01
N VAL A 7 8.88 -22.85 -22.09
CA VAL A 7 7.72 -22.65 -21.21
C VAL A 7 6.46 -22.33 -22.03
N THR A 8 6.56 -21.44 -23.03
CA THR A 8 5.43 -21.14 -23.94
C THR A 8 4.97 -22.39 -24.67
N LYS A 9 5.89 -23.23 -25.17
CA LYS A 9 5.56 -24.48 -25.86
C LYS A 9 4.92 -25.52 -24.96
N LYS A 10 5.40 -25.65 -23.71
CA LYS A 10 4.77 -26.53 -22.72
C LYS A 10 3.35 -26.08 -22.42
N ARG A 11 3.12 -24.77 -22.26
CA ARG A 11 1.79 -24.19 -22.01
C ARG A 11 0.85 -24.36 -23.20
N GLU A 12 1.35 -24.16 -24.43
CA GLU A 12 0.59 -24.45 -25.66
C GLU A 12 0.13 -25.92 -25.70
N LYS A 13 1.04 -26.86 -25.42
CA LYS A 13 0.72 -28.30 -25.39
C LYS A 13 -0.37 -28.61 -24.37
N THR A 14 -0.20 -28.16 -23.12
CA THR A 14 -1.17 -28.40 -22.05
C THR A 14 -2.57 -27.87 -22.38
N ILE A 15 -2.68 -26.65 -22.93
CA ILE A 15 -3.99 -26.07 -23.28
C ILE A 15 -4.69 -26.90 -24.36
N ARG A 16 -3.95 -27.39 -25.35
CA ARG A 16 -4.49 -28.25 -26.42
C ARG A 16 -4.90 -29.62 -25.90
N GLU A 17 -4.12 -30.22 -25.01
CA GLU A 17 -4.42 -31.54 -24.40
C GLU A 17 -5.71 -31.50 -23.55
N LEU A 18 -6.02 -30.35 -22.95
CA LEU A 18 -7.29 -30.11 -22.25
C LEU A 18 -8.49 -29.91 -23.20
N GLY A 19 -8.29 -30.02 -24.52
CA GLY A 19 -9.35 -29.91 -25.54
C GLY A 19 -9.72 -28.48 -25.93
N PHE A 20 -9.00 -27.46 -25.47
CA PHE A 20 -9.29 -26.07 -25.81
C PHE A 20 -8.77 -25.70 -27.20
N GLY A 21 -9.55 -24.90 -27.93
CA GLY A 21 -9.12 -24.26 -29.17
C GLY A 21 -8.02 -23.23 -28.91
N TYR A 22 -6.76 -23.59 -29.13
CA TYR A 22 -5.63 -22.68 -28.94
C TYR A 22 -5.32 -21.84 -30.19
N ARG A 23 -5.33 -20.52 -30.05
CA ARG A 23 -4.88 -19.55 -31.07
C ARG A 23 -3.68 -18.79 -30.54
N LYS A 24 -2.57 -18.79 -31.30
CA LYS A 24 -1.33 -18.08 -30.97
C LYS A 24 -1.19 -16.84 -31.85
N ILE A 25 -0.78 -15.74 -31.25
CA ILE A 25 -0.32 -14.55 -31.93
C ILE A 25 0.98 -14.08 -31.26
N TRP A 26 1.97 -13.68 -32.04
CA TRP A 26 3.20 -13.10 -31.49
C TRP A 26 2.98 -11.65 -31.11
N GLU A 27 3.75 -11.15 -30.15
CA GLU A 27 3.61 -9.77 -29.66
C GLU A 27 3.74 -8.73 -30.79
N HIS A 28 4.75 -8.87 -31.67
CA HIS A 28 4.96 -7.95 -32.78
C HIS A 28 3.82 -7.98 -33.81
N ASP A 29 3.26 -9.17 -34.09
CA ASP A 29 2.10 -9.33 -34.97
C ASP A 29 0.86 -8.67 -34.36
N PHE A 30 0.62 -8.89 -33.07
CA PHE A 30 -0.50 -8.29 -32.36
C PHE A 30 -0.36 -6.76 -32.29
N ALA A 31 0.84 -6.25 -32.01
CA ALA A 31 1.14 -4.83 -32.04
C ALA A 31 0.92 -4.21 -33.43
N SER A 32 1.26 -4.94 -34.50
CA SER A 32 0.96 -4.53 -35.88
C SER A 32 -0.55 -4.47 -36.15
N GLN A 33 -1.30 -5.49 -35.72
CA GLN A 33 -2.76 -5.53 -35.84
C GLN A 33 -3.45 -4.40 -35.06
N LEU A 34 -2.96 -4.05 -33.86
CA LEU A 34 -3.48 -2.92 -33.08
C LEU A 34 -3.27 -1.56 -33.78
N LYS A 35 -2.24 -1.44 -34.63
CA LYS A 35 -1.99 -0.23 -35.42
C LYS A 35 -2.90 -0.13 -36.64
N SER A 36 -3.16 -1.25 -37.32
CA SER A 36 -3.91 -1.28 -38.58
C SER A 36 -5.42 -1.51 -38.41
N ASN A 37 -5.86 -2.13 -37.31
CA ASN A 37 -7.26 -2.47 -37.06
C ASN A 37 -7.85 -1.62 -35.91
N GLN A 38 -8.59 -0.58 -36.26
CA GLN A 38 -9.21 0.33 -35.29
C GLN A 38 -10.23 -0.39 -34.39
N ARG A 39 -10.98 -1.36 -34.90
CA ARG A 39 -11.95 -2.13 -34.12
C ARG A 39 -11.26 -2.98 -33.06
N LEU A 40 -10.16 -3.65 -33.42
CA LEU A 40 -9.36 -4.43 -32.48
C LEU A 40 -8.73 -3.53 -31.42
N LYS A 41 -8.21 -2.36 -31.82
CA LYS A 41 -7.66 -1.37 -30.89
C LYS A 41 -8.69 -0.89 -29.87
N LEU A 42 -9.91 -0.55 -30.33
CA LEU A 42 -11.00 -0.15 -29.46
C LEU A 42 -11.43 -1.28 -28.52
N PHE A 43 -11.53 -2.51 -29.04
CA PHE A 43 -11.82 -3.68 -28.22
C PHE A 43 -10.77 -3.88 -27.12
N ALA A 44 -9.48 -3.90 -27.48
CA ALA A 44 -8.38 -4.10 -26.55
C ALA A 44 -8.33 -3.00 -25.47
N ASN A 45 -8.54 -1.74 -25.85
CA ASN A 45 -8.56 -0.61 -24.90
C ASN A 45 -9.73 -0.66 -23.90
N ASN A 46 -10.79 -1.39 -24.23
CA ASN A 46 -11.97 -1.53 -23.38
C ASN A 46 -11.94 -2.81 -22.51
N LEU A 47 -10.92 -3.66 -22.67
CA LEU A 47 -10.76 -4.85 -21.84
C LEU A 47 -10.34 -4.45 -20.43
N ASP A 48 -11.15 -4.84 -19.45
CA ASP A 48 -10.86 -4.66 -18.03
C ASP A 48 -10.11 -5.88 -17.47
N ILE A 49 -8.90 -6.08 -18.02
CA ILE A 49 -7.99 -7.18 -17.70
C ILE A 49 -6.75 -6.61 -17.03
N GLU A 50 -6.36 -7.22 -15.93
CA GLU A 50 -5.19 -6.84 -15.16
C GLU A 50 -4.22 -8.02 -15.09
N GLU A 51 -2.91 -7.70 -15.11
CA GLU A 51 -1.89 -8.70 -14.80
C GLU A 51 -1.98 -9.16 -13.34
N ARG A 52 -1.28 -10.25 -13.02
CA ARG A 52 -1.12 -10.76 -11.66
C ARG A 52 -0.68 -9.66 -10.70
N LEU A 53 -1.04 -9.81 -9.43
CA LEU A 53 -0.60 -8.90 -8.39
C LEU A 53 0.93 -8.94 -8.28
N ASP A 54 1.58 -7.79 -8.37
CA ASP A 54 2.99 -7.61 -8.02
C ASP A 54 3.08 -6.95 -6.64
N PRO A 55 3.61 -7.65 -5.60
CA PRO A 55 3.70 -7.10 -4.25
C PRO A 55 4.58 -5.86 -4.17
N ARG A 56 5.52 -5.66 -5.11
CA ARG A 56 6.39 -4.48 -5.15
C ARG A 56 5.61 -3.20 -5.47
N LEU A 57 4.48 -3.32 -6.17
CA LEU A 57 3.61 -2.18 -6.48
C LEU A 57 2.86 -1.65 -5.26
N ALA A 58 2.72 -2.45 -4.20
CA ALA A 58 2.17 -2.00 -2.91
C ALA A 58 3.17 -1.20 -2.06
N PHE A 59 4.44 -1.13 -2.47
CA PHE A 59 5.49 -0.48 -1.68
C PHE A 59 5.60 1.01 -2.03
N PHE A 60 5.03 1.87 -1.18
CA PHE A 60 4.98 3.32 -1.43
C PHE A 60 5.94 4.17 -0.56
N GLY A 61 6.45 3.62 0.54
CA GLY A 61 7.33 4.36 1.46
C GLY A 61 6.57 5.36 2.34
N GLY A 62 7.25 6.45 2.74
CA GLY A 62 6.64 7.49 3.57
C GLY A 62 5.74 8.45 2.77
N ARG A 63 4.69 8.96 3.41
CA ARG A 63 3.88 10.05 2.85
C ARG A 63 4.60 11.38 3.03
N THR A 64 4.89 12.04 1.91
CA THR A 64 5.31 13.45 1.91
C THR A 64 4.28 14.23 1.11
N ASP A 65 3.55 15.10 1.79
CA ASP A 65 2.46 15.88 1.21
C ASP A 65 2.50 17.30 1.77
N THR A 66 2.09 18.29 0.98
CA THR A 66 2.15 19.70 1.37
C THR A 66 0.89 20.41 0.88
N THR A 67 0.04 20.80 1.83
CA THR A 67 -1.19 21.55 1.55
C THR A 67 -0.93 23.03 1.32
N LYS A 68 0.15 23.57 1.90
CA LYS A 68 0.52 24.98 1.79
C LYS A 68 2.03 25.16 1.79
N LEU A 69 2.58 25.69 0.69
CA LEU A 69 4.01 25.90 0.52
C LEU A 69 4.54 27.05 1.40
N TYR A 70 3.73 28.09 1.61
CA TYR A 70 4.09 29.24 2.43
C TYR A 70 2.88 29.77 3.20
N TYR A 71 3.07 30.03 4.49
CA TYR A 71 2.10 30.73 5.31
C TYR A 71 2.77 31.70 6.26
N LYS A 72 2.34 32.96 6.20
CA LYS A 72 2.69 33.97 7.20
C LYS A 72 1.57 34.01 8.23
N VAL A 73 1.91 33.74 9.49
CA VAL A 73 0.98 33.81 10.62
C VAL A 73 0.37 35.20 10.73
N LYS A 74 -0.91 35.27 11.09
CA LYS A 74 -1.62 36.53 11.35
C LYS A 74 -1.96 36.61 12.84
N ASN A 75 -1.92 37.83 13.39
CA ASN A 75 -2.28 38.08 14.79
C ASN A 75 -1.53 37.14 15.76
N GLU A 76 -2.26 36.46 16.65
CA GLU A 76 -1.72 35.55 17.67
C GLU A 76 -1.69 34.07 17.21
N GLU A 77 -1.79 33.80 15.92
CA GLU A 77 -1.68 32.44 15.39
C GLU A 77 -0.32 31.80 15.75
N LYS A 78 -0.36 30.54 16.17
CA LYS A 78 0.83 29.73 16.46
C LYS A 78 0.89 28.53 15.53
N ILE A 79 2.03 28.32 14.89
CA ILE A 79 2.33 27.09 14.16
C ILE A 79 2.85 26.07 15.17
N LYS A 80 2.22 24.89 15.22
CA LYS A 80 2.65 23.76 16.03
C LYS A 80 3.28 22.70 15.15
N TYR A 81 4.33 22.06 15.66
CA TYR A 81 4.98 20.92 15.03
C TYR A 81 4.74 19.68 15.87
N VAL A 82 4.42 18.58 15.21
CA VAL A 82 4.21 17.26 15.82
C VAL A 82 5.14 16.29 15.10
N ASP A 83 5.92 15.55 15.86
CA ASP A 83 6.81 14.51 15.36
C ASP A 83 6.58 13.20 16.10
N PHE A 84 6.63 12.10 15.36
CA PHE A 84 6.52 10.76 15.93
C PHE A 84 7.93 10.20 16.11
N THR A 85 8.37 10.13 17.36
CA THR A 85 9.65 9.52 17.68
C THR A 85 9.62 8.02 17.36
N SER A 86 10.43 7.60 16.38
CA SER A 86 10.57 6.19 15.97
C SER A 86 9.29 5.54 15.42
N LEU A 87 8.60 6.22 14.49
CA LEU A 87 7.36 5.71 13.87
C LEU A 87 7.48 4.28 13.34
N TYR A 88 8.48 3.97 12.49
CA TYR A 88 8.63 2.62 11.93
C TYR A 88 8.95 1.55 12.99
N PRO A 89 9.88 1.77 13.95
CA PRO A 89 10.04 0.85 15.07
C PRO A 89 8.75 0.63 15.88
N TRP A 90 7.95 1.68 16.09
CA TRP A 90 6.65 1.54 16.74
C TRP A 90 5.71 0.64 15.94
N THR A 91 5.60 0.85 14.62
CA THR A 91 4.83 -0.01 13.72
C THR A 91 5.31 -1.46 13.78
N ASN A 92 6.63 -1.68 13.66
CA ASN A 92 7.24 -3.01 13.72
C ASN A 92 6.95 -3.76 15.03
N LYS A 93 6.82 -3.04 16.15
CA LYS A 93 6.47 -3.65 17.43
C LYS A 93 4.96 -3.92 17.55
N TYR A 94 4.13 -2.93 17.27
CA TYR A 94 2.71 -2.95 17.69
C TYR A 94 1.72 -3.35 16.60
N CYS A 95 2.08 -3.26 15.33
CA CYS A 95 1.16 -3.57 14.23
C CYS A 95 1.16 -5.05 13.86
N ARG A 96 0.08 -5.48 13.20
CA ARG A 96 -0.12 -6.84 12.68
C ARG A 96 0.79 -7.08 11.47
N TYR A 97 1.43 -8.24 11.41
CA TYR A 97 2.31 -8.67 10.32
C TYR A 97 1.87 -10.01 9.72
N PRO A 98 1.90 -10.17 8.38
CA PRO A 98 1.62 -11.45 7.74
C PRO A 98 2.73 -12.46 8.00
N LEU A 99 2.37 -13.74 8.10
CA LEU A 99 3.28 -14.87 8.23
C LEU A 99 3.13 -15.87 7.08
N HIS A 100 4.17 -16.66 6.83
CA HIS A 100 4.19 -17.75 5.84
C HIS A 100 3.92 -17.32 4.38
N HIS A 101 3.14 -18.11 3.64
CA HIS A 101 2.78 -17.85 2.25
C HIS A 101 1.31 -17.43 2.17
N PRO A 102 0.95 -16.52 1.25
CA PRO A 102 -0.43 -16.13 1.07
C PRO A 102 -1.22 -17.19 0.29
N GLU A 103 -2.52 -17.21 0.55
CA GLU A 103 -3.53 -17.77 -0.34
C GLU A 103 -3.81 -16.76 -1.47
N ILE A 104 -3.68 -17.23 -2.71
CA ILE A 104 -3.90 -16.40 -3.91
C ILE A 104 -5.33 -16.58 -4.39
N ILE A 105 -6.16 -15.56 -4.21
CA ILE A 105 -7.58 -15.54 -4.56
C ILE A 105 -7.77 -14.69 -5.82
N THR A 106 -8.41 -15.25 -6.85
CA THR A 106 -8.59 -14.59 -8.16
C THR A 106 -10.05 -14.50 -8.61
N LYS A 107 -10.97 -15.08 -7.83
CA LYS A 107 -12.40 -15.17 -8.12
C LYS A 107 -13.15 -15.43 -6.82
N ASP A 108 -14.48 -15.31 -6.87
CA ASP A 108 -15.38 -15.63 -5.75
C ASP A 108 -14.96 -14.88 -4.46
N PHE A 109 -14.63 -13.59 -4.61
CA PHE A 109 -14.15 -12.76 -3.52
C PHE A 109 -15.24 -12.56 -2.44
N GLU A 110 -14.80 -12.63 -1.19
CA GLU A 110 -15.55 -12.20 -0.01
C GLU A 110 -15.45 -10.68 0.18
N GLU A 111 -16.06 -10.19 1.26
CA GLU A 111 -15.88 -8.81 1.69
C GLU A 111 -14.41 -8.52 2.02
N LEU A 112 -13.93 -7.35 1.62
CA LEU A 112 -12.50 -7.02 1.72
C LEU A 112 -11.94 -7.04 3.15
N ASP A 113 -12.80 -6.87 4.16
CA ASP A 113 -12.42 -6.87 5.58
C ASP A 113 -12.10 -8.27 6.12
N THR A 114 -12.49 -9.35 5.42
CA THR A 114 -12.07 -10.71 5.75
C THR A 114 -10.61 -10.96 5.37
N TYR A 115 -10.04 -10.14 4.47
CA TYR A 115 -8.68 -10.32 3.97
C TYR A 115 -7.64 -9.47 4.70
N PHE A 116 -6.58 -10.13 5.15
CA PHE A 116 -5.35 -9.51 5.59
C PHE A 116 -4.21 -9.79 4.60
N GLY A 117 -3.56 -8.75 4.06
CA GLY A 117 -2.46 -8.91 3.12
C GLY A 117 -2.40 -7.82 2.05
N LEU A 118 -2.37 -8.22 0.78
CA LEU A 118 -2.32 -7.32 -0.37
C LEU A 118 -3.52 -7.56 -1.29
N CYS A 119 -4.02 -6.52 -1.94
CA CYS A 119 -5.04 -6.65 -2.97
C CYS A 119 -4.73 -5.77 -4.18
N LYS A 120 -5.05 -6.30 -5.37
CA LYS A 120 -5.10 -5.54 -6.61
C LYS A 120 -6.55 -5.17 -6.87
N VAL A 121 -6.84 -3.88 -6.89
CA VAL A 121 -8.19 -3.35 -6.80
C VAL A 121 -8.37 -2.13 -7.69
N LYS A 122 -9.55 -2.01 -8.28
CA LYS A 122 -10.06 -0.76 -8.85
C LYS A 122 -10.92 -0.08 -7.80
N ILE A 123 -10.56 1.14 -7.45
CA ILE A 123 -11.17 1.88 -6.35
C ILE A 123 -11.48 3.31 -6.77
N LEU A 124 -12.64 3.80 -6.38
CA LEU A 124 -13.13 5.14 -6.66
C LEU A 124 -12.91 6.03 -5.44
N PRO A 125 -12.05 7.06 -5.53
CA PRO A 125 -11.93 8.05 -4.46
C PRO A 125 -13.23 8.86 -4.28
N PRO A 126 -13.52 9.37 -3.08
CA PRO A 126 -14.58 10.36 -2.87
C PRO A 126 -14.23 11.68 -3.54
N ARG A 127 -15.21 12.59 -3.64
CA ARG A 127 -14.94 13.99 -4.02
C ARG A 127 -14.62 14.80 -2.77
N HIS A 128 -13.79 15.84 -2.93
CA HIS A 128 -13.52 16.86 -1.90
C HIS A 128 -12.92 16.35 -0.57
N LEU A 129 -12.16 15.25 -0.59
CA LEU A 129 -11.44 14.80 0.60
C LEU A 129 -10.14 15.61 0.78
N TYR A 130 -10.01 16.27 1.94
CA TYR A 130 -8.88 17.17 2.22
C TYR A 130 -7.53 16.44 2.27
N HIS A 131 -7.49 15.28 2.92
CA HIS A 131 -6.31 14.39 2.92
C HIS A 131 -6.66 13.09 2.20
N ALA A 132 -6.37 13.05 0.90
CA ALA A 132 -6.47 11.80 0.13
C ALA A 132 -5.62 10.70 0.78
N VAL A 133 -6.10 9.45 0.70
CA VAL A 133 -5.54 8.32 1.45
C VAL A 133 -4.60 7.51 0.57
N LEU A 134 -5.10 7.06 -0.58
CA LEU A 134 -4.38 6.09 -1.39
C LEU A 134 -3.30 6.75 -2.26
N PRO A 135 -2.08 6.19 -2.26
CA PRO A 135 -1.02 6.65 -3.12
C PRO A 135 -1.28 6.28 -4.59
N TYR A 136 -0.74 7.11 -5.47
CA TYR A 136 -0.74 6.91 -6.91
C TYR A 136 0.58 7.40 -7.49
N ARG A 137 1.27 6.51 -8.24
CA ARG A 137 2.52 6.87 -8.92
C ARG A 137 2.19 7.37 -10.32
N CYS A 138 2.51 8.63 -10.59
CA CYS A 138 2.43 9.22 -11.93
C CYS A 138 3.62 10.15 -12.16
N HIS A 139 4.10 10.25 -13.40
CA HIS A 139 5.21 11.13 -13.77
C HIS A 139 6.48 10.95 -12.90
N GLY A 140 6.77 9.71 -12.49
CA GLY A 140 7.93 9.40 -11.63
C GLY A 140 7.80 9.90 -10.18
N LYS A 141 6.63 10.37 -9.76
CA LYS A 141 6.37 10.90 -8.41
C LYS A 141 5.29 10.10 -7.70
N LEU A 142 5.36 10.10 -6.37
CA LEU A 142 4.28 9.64 -5.51
C LEU A 142 3.31 10.79 -5.26
N THR A 143 2.03 10.58 -5.56
CA THR A 143 0.96 11.56 -5.36
C THR A 143 -0.21 10.91 -4.64
N PHE A 144 -1.16 11.71 -4.16
CA PHE A 144 -2.38 11.24 -3.49
C PHE A 144 -3.61 11.90 -4.14
N PRO A 145 -3.99 11.51 -5.37
CA PRO A 145 -5.07 12.16 -6.11
C PRO A 145 -6.45 11.56 -5.81
N LEU A 146 -7.49 12.37 -5.98
CA LEU A 146 -8.89 11.90 -5.97
C LEU A 146 -9.45 11.61 -7.37
N CYS A 147 -8.60 11.70 -8.39
CA CYS A 147 -8.89 11.41 -9.79
C CYS A 147 -7.61 11.00 -10.51
N ARG A 148 -7.56 9.77 -10.98
CA ARG A 148 -6.47 9.24 -11.81
C ARG A 148 -6.17 10.15 -13.01
N THR A 149 -7.20 10.44 -13.82
CA THR A 149 -7.03 11.24 -15.04
C THR A 149 -6.53 12.67 -14.77
N CYS A 150 -6.96 13.32 -13.68
CA CYS A 150 -6.40 14.62 -13.31
C CYS A 150 -4.91 14.52 -12.95
N ALA A 151 -4.49 13.49 -12.24
CA ALA A 151 -3.09 13.29 -11.88
C ALA A 151 -2.24 13.01 -13.13
N ASP A 152 -2.74 12.17 -14.03
CA ASP A 152 -2.08 11.81 -15.29
C ASP A 152 -1.94 13.00 -16.23
N THR A 153 -2.98 13.82 -16.36
CA THR A 153 -2.99 15.00 -17.25
C THR A 153 -2.47 16.28 -16.58
N LYS A 154 -2.12 16.22 -15.29
CA LYS A 154 -1.74 17.38 -14.45
C LYS A 154 -2.81 18.48 -14.42
N HIS A 155 -4.08 18.11 -14.51
CA HIS A 155 -5.22 19.04 -14.47
C HIS A 155 -5.30 19.77 -13.12
N GLN A 156 -5.24 21.11 -13.15
CA GLN A 156 -5.30 21.96 -11.96
C GLN A 156 -6.69 22.55 -11.68
N GLY A 157 -7.63 22.40 -12.62
CA GLY A 157 -8.98 22.97 -12.52
C GLY A 157 -9.96 22.10 -11.74
N LYS A 158 -11.23 22.53 -11.70
CA LYS A 158 -12.32 21.71 -11.18
C LYS A 158 -12.43 20.41 -11.98
N CYS A 159 -12.45 19.27 -11.30
CA CYS A 159 -12.55 17.96 -11.92
C CYS A 159 -13.99 17.65 -12.36
N THR A 160 -14.20 17.46 -13.66
CA THR A 160 -15.48 17.06 -14.29
C THR A 160 -15.51 15.60 -14.74
N HIS A 161 -14.41 14.87 -14.58
CA HIS A 161 -14.28 13.47 -14.97
C HIS A 161 -15.32 12.57 -14.28
N ASN A 162 -15.74 11.52 -14.99
CA ASN A 162 -16.69 10.51 -14.53
C ASN A 162 -16.04 9.47 -13.58
N GLU A 163 -16.81 8.53 -13.05
CA GLU A 163 -16.28 7.53 -12.10
C GLU A 163 -15.17 6.67 -12.71
N GLN A 164 -15.30 6.24 -13.97
CA GLN A 164 -14.31 5.42 -14.67
C GLN A 164 -12.97 6.16 -14.82
N GLU A 165 -13.01 7.42 -15.26
CA GLU A 165 -11.83 8.27 -15.43
C GLU A 165 -11.17 8.65 -14.09
N ARG A 166 -11.96 8.72 -13.02
CA ARG A 166 -11.46 9.04 -11.68
C ARG A 166 -10.88 7.82 -10.97
N SER A 167 -11.43 6.64 -11.22
CA SER A 167 -11.04 5.41 -10.55
C SER A 167 -9.54 5.13 -10.73
N ILE A 168 -8.95 4.59 -9.66
CA ILE A 168 -7.55 4.20 -9.60
C ILE A 168 -7.52 2.68 -9.56
N THR A 169 -6.75 2.06 -10.45
CA THR A 169 -6.38 0.66 -10.34
C THR A 169 -4.98 0.57 -9.76
N GLY A 170 -4.80 -0.18 -8.69
CA GLY A 170 -3.52 -0.31 -8.02
C GLY A 170 -3.45 -1.52 -7.11
N THR A 171 -2.25 -1.78 -6.60
CA THR A 171 -2.00 -2.81 -5.59
C THR A 171 -1.71 -2.12 -4.26
N TYR A 172 -2.42 -2.52 -3.21
CA TYR A 172 -2.36 -1.89 -1.89
C TYR A 172 -2.35 -2.94 -0.79
N ALA A 173 -1.85 -2.56 0.39
CA ALA A 173 -2.06 -3.38 1.59
C ALA A 173 -3.53 -3.27 2.02
N THR A 174 -4.16 -4.38 2.40
CA THR A 174 -5.59 -4.37 2.77
C THR A 174 -5.91 -3.39 3.90
N PRO A 175 -5.05 -3.17 4.94
CA PRO A 175 -5.32 -2.14 5.95
C PRO A 175 -5.40 -0.72 5.39
N GLU A 176 -4.61 -0.39 4.36
CA GLU A 176 -4.67 0.93 3.71
C GLU A 176 -5.99 1.12 2.96
N VAL A 177 -6.48 0.07 2.30
CA VAL A 177 -7.77 0.11 1.60
C VAL A 177 -8.93 0.19 2.59
N MET A 178 -8.82 -0.44 3.76
CA MET A 178 -9.81 -0.29 4.84
C MET A 178 -9.90 1.16 5.33
N VAL A 179 -8.77 1.81 5.59
CA VAL A 179 -8.74 3.25 5.92
C VAL A 179 -9.32 4.08 4.78
N ALA A 180 -9.05 3.73 3.52
CA ALA A 180 -9.64 4.41 2.38
C ALA A 180 -11.17 4.25 2.36
N LYS A 181 -11.71 3.06 2.61
CA LYS A 181 -13.17 2.81 2.73
C LYS A 181 -13.77 3.70 3.82
N GLU A 182 -13.16 3.78 5.00
CA GLU A 182 -13.59 4.67 6.10
C GLU A 182 -13.62 6.15 5.69
N LYS A 183 -12.71 6.58 4.80
CA LYS A 183 -12.71 7.95 4.26
C LYS A 183 -13.60 8.14 3.04
N GLY A 184 -14.45 7.17 2.71
CA GLY A 184 -15.47 7.26 1.67
C GLY A 184 -15.02 6.79 0.28
N TYR A 185 -13.91 6.05 0.17
CA TYR A 185 -13.54 5.39 -1.07
C TYR A 185 -14.46 4.18 -1.32
N ARG A 186 -14.82 3.95 -2.57
CA ARG A 186 -15.65 2.81 -3.00
C ARG A 186 -14.83 1.83 -3.80
N VAL A 187 -14.70 0.60 -3.31
CA VAL A 187 -14.15 -0.50 -4.10
C VAL A 187 -15.10 -0.78 -5.27
N LEU A 188 -14.59 -0.72 -6.50
CA LEU A 188 -15.37 -1.00 -7.71
C LEU A 188 -15.17 -2.44 -8.18
N LYS A 189 -13.95 -2.97 -8.07
CA LYS A 189 -13.61 -4.33 -8.52
C LYS A 189 -12.34 -4.83 -7.83
N LEU A 190 -12.34 -6.09 -7.38
CA LEU A 190 -11.14 -6.83 -7.00
C LEU A 190 -10.65 -7.65 -8.20
N TYR A 191 -9.34 -7.65 -8.43
CA TYR A 191 -8.71 -8.45 -9.48
C TYR A 191 -7.96 -9.65 -8.92
N GLU A 192 -7.26 -9.46 -7.79
CA GLU A 192 -6.51 -10.52 -7.11
C GLU A 192 -6.27 -10.11 -5.65
N VAL A 193 -6.33 -11.06 -4.73
CA VAL A 193 -6.02 -10.86 -3.31
C VAL A 193 -4.97 -11.90 -2.90
N TRP A 194 -3.94 -11.44 -2.20
CA TRP A 194 -2.98 -12.29 -1.50
C TRP A 194 -3.33 -12.20 -0.02
N HIS A 195 -4.08 -13.20 0.45
CA HIS A 195 -4.53 -13.27 1.83
C HIS A 195 -3.56 -14.10 2.67
N PHE A 196 -3.10 -13.56 3.78
CA PHE A 196 -2.30 -14.28 4.77
C PHE A 196 -3.22 -14.71 5.91
N PRO A 197 -3.56 -16.01 6.00
CA PRO A 197 -4.41 -16.53 7.07
C PRO A 197 -3.67 -16.53 8.41
N ASP A 198 -2.35 -16.73 8.37
CA ASP A 198 -1.47 -16.63 9.52
C ASP A 198 -0.89 -15.22 9.65
N ASP A 199 -0.93 -14.70 10.86
CA ASP A 199 -0.34 -13.41 11.19
C ASP A 199 0.17 -13.38 12.63
N THR A 200 0.89 -12.31 12.96
CA THR A 200 1.30 -12.04 14.33
C THR A 200 1.16 -10.57 14.65
N GLN A 201 0.76 -10.27 15.88
CA GLN A 201 0.74 -8.94 16.44
C GLN A 201 1.21 -9.00 17.88
N TYR A 202 1.87 -7.94 18.35
CA TYR A 202 2.19 -7.82 19.77
C TYR A 202 0.94 -7.61 20.59
N ASP A 203 0.73 -8.47 21.57
CA ASP A 203 -0.33 -8.33 22.56
C ASP A 203 0.20 -7.58 23.78
N LYS A 204 -0.42 -6.43 24.07
CA LYS A 204 -0.09 -5.61 25.24
C LYS A 204 -0.50 -6.26 26.55
N GLN A 205 -1.56 -7.06 26.58
CA GLN A 205 -2.08 -7.66 27.81
C GLN A 205 -1.17 -8.79 28.29
N SER A 206 -0.80 -9.72 27.41
CA SER A 206 0.16 -10.78 27.72
C SER A 206 1.62 -10.35 27.63
N ASN A 207 1.91 -9.17 27.06
CA ASN A 207 3.26 -8.66 26.81
C ASN A 207 4.10 -9.66 25.98
N SER A 208 3.47 -10.23 24.94
CA SER A 208 4.04 -11.30 24.11
C SER A 208 3.63 -11.17 22.64
N GLY A 209 4.20 -11.99 21.76
CA GLY A 209 3.92 -11.96 20.32
C GLY A 209 4.61 -10.80 19.58
N GLY A 210 4.26 -10.65 18.29
CA GLY A 210 4.83 -9.66 17.38
C GLY A 210 6.21 -10.05 16.85
N LEU A 211 6.37 -10.00 15.52
CA LEU A 211 7.56 -10.49 14.82
C LEU A 211 8.86 -9.79 15.24
N PHE A 212 8.79 -8.47 15.49
CA PHE A 212 9.98 -7.65 15.78
C PHE A 212 10.03 -7.16 17.22
N THR A 213 9.18 -7.65 18.12
CA THR A 213 9.02 -7.14 19.49
C THR A 213 10.34 -7.12 20.24
N ASN A 214 11.04 -8.26 20.32
CA ASN A 214 12.29 -8.39 21.08
C ASN A 214 13.39 -7.51 20.49
N TYR A 215 13.50 -7.48 19.15
CA TYR A 215 14.46 -6.63 18.44
C TYR A 215 14.22 -5.15 18.76
N VAL A 216 12.99 -4.66 18.59
CA VAL A 216 12.65 -3.26 18.83
C VAL A 216 12.86 -2.89 20.31
N GLN A 217 12.45 -3.74 21.25
CA GLN A 217 12.64 -3.48 22.67
C GLN A 217 14.13 -3.37 23.04
N LEU A 218 14.97 -4.28 22.54
CA LEU A 218 16.41 -4.27 22.80
C LEU A 218 17.04 -2.96 22.32
N PHE A 219 16.81 -2.57 21.05
CA PHE A 219 17.44 -1.37 20.49
C PHE A 219 16.84 -0.07 21.03
N LEU A 220 15.56 -0.05 21.41
CA LEU A 220 14.98 1.12 22.09
C LEU A 220 15.57 1.31 23.49
N LYS A 221 15.82 0.22 24.23
CA LYS A 221 16.50 0.27 25.52
C LYS A 221 17.91 0.86 25.36
N ILE A 222 18.71 0.32 24.43
CA ILE A 222 20.06 0.82 24.14
C ILE A 222 20.05 2.30 23.76
N LYS A 223 19.13 2.71 22.88
CA LYS A 223 18.97 4.11 22.47
C LYS A 223 18.73 5.03 23.68
N GLN A 224 17.86 4.63 24.60
CA GLN A 224 17.55 5.42 25.80
C GLN A 224 18.72 5.49 26.76
N GLU A 225 19.38 4.36 27.04
CA GLU A 225 20.54 4.29 27.93
C GLU A 225 21.73 5.12 27.40
N ALA A 226 21.90 5.19 26.08
CA ALA A 226 22.93 6.00 25.43
C ALA A 226 22.60 7.51 25.39
N SER A 227 21.34 7.90 25.53
CA SER A 227 20.91 9.31 25.42
C SER A 227 21.25 10.15 26.65
N GLY A 228 21.70 9.51 27.73
CA GLY A 228 21.99 10.16 29.00
C GLY A 228 20.74 10.70 29.71
N PHE A 229 20.95 11.36 30.84
CA PHE A 229 19.87 11.94 31.62
C PHE A 229 19.66 13.42 31.26
N PRO A 230 18.41 13.91 31.22
CA PRO A 230 18.15 15.34 31.10
C PRO A 230 18.88 16.14 32.18
N HIS A 231 19.33 17.36 31.85
CA HIS A 231 20.09 18.24 32.76
C HIS A 231 19.37 18.55 34.08
N THR A 232 18.06 18.33 34.15
CA THR A 232 17.20 18.56 35.32
C THR A 232 17.17 17.38 36.31
N VAL A 233 17.81 16.25 36.00
CA VAL A 233 17.84 15.06 36.88
C VAL A 233 19.12 15.03 37.72
N GLY A 234 18.98 15.23 39.04
CA GLY A 234 20.09 15.18 40.00
C GLY A 234 20.76 13.80 40.13
N GLN A 235 22.04 13.75 40.51
CA GLN A 235 22.89 12.54 40.52
C GLN A 235 22.32 11.34 41.29
N ARG A 236 21.58 11.56 42.39
CA ARG A 236 20.96 10.49 43.20
C ARG A 236 19.82 9.73 42.50
N LYS A 237 19.17 10.32 41.49
CA LYS A 237 18.03 9.69 40.77
C LYS A 237 18.45 8.87 39.56
N LYS A 238 19.70 8.98 39.11
CA LYS A 238 20.19 8.34 37.88
C LYS A 238 20.14 6.81 37.93
N ASN A 239 20.31 6.19 39.10
CA ASN A 239 20.27 4.73 39.26
C ASN A 239 18.84 4.16 39.32
N GLU A 240 17.84 4.96 39.72
CA GLU A 240 16.42 4.54 39.81
C GLU A 240 15.66 4.80 38.50
N THR A 241 15.98 5.89 37.78
CA THR A 241 15.25 6.29 36.56
C THR A 241 15.42 5.34 35.36
N THR A 242 16.53 4.60 35.27
CA THR A 242 16.72 3.60 34.20
C THR A 242 15.69 2.46 34.32
N PHE A 243 15.31 2.10 35.55
CA PHE A 243 14.28 1.08 35.80
C PHE A 243 12.85 1.56 35.52
N ASP A 244 12.54 2.83 35.78
CA ASP A 244 11.20 3.38 35.58
C ASP A 244 10.88 3.71 34.11
N CYS A 245 11.88 4.11 33.31
CA CYS A 245 11.72 4.22 31.86
C CYS A 245 11.42 2.86 31.22
N ILE A 246 12.06 1.78 31.72
CA ILE A 246 11.79 0.40 31.30
C ILE A 246 10.38 -0.05 31.73
N LYS A 247 9.89 0.34 32.92
CA LYS A 247 8.50 0.05 33.34
C LYS A 247 7.44 0.75 32.48
N LYS A 248 7.68 1.98 32.02
CA LYS A 248 6.76 2.67 31.09
C LYS A 248 6.68 2.02 29.70
N MET A 249 7.58 1.10 29.36
CA MET A 249 7.51 0.30 28.12
C MET A 249 6.63 -0.94 28.24
N LYS A 250 6.16 -1.27 29.46
CA LYS A 250 5.20 -2.35 29.75
C LYS A 250 3.73 -1.88 29.72
N ALA A 251 3.46 -0.63 29.36
CA ALA A 251 2.12 -0.06 29.17
C ALA A 251 1.85 0.29 27.69
#